data_AF-A0A9Q0PYV3-F1
#
_entry.id   AF-A0A9Q0PYV3-F1
#
_cell.length_a   1.000
_cell.length_b   1.000
_cell.length_c   1.000
_cell.angle_alpha   90.00
_cell.angle_beta   90.00
_cell.angle_gamma   90.00
#
_symmetry.space_group_name_H-M   'P 1'
#
loop_
_entity.id
_entity.type
_entity.pdbx_description
1 polymer ?
#
loop_
_entity_poly.entity_id
_entity_poly.type
_entity_poly.pdbx_seq_one_letter_code
_entity_poly.pdbx_strand_id
1 'polypeptide(L)'
;MEAGSSTIGKNWKLCIFASFMSCVVLMFLLQQCQNSPKFSSLLNVGVSMSMSSLTSSELLQPTNLVKNESTNLVENGVNPVKEEEARCNIFDGKWVYKPEGGPQHTPAECPFLSEQVSCQRNGRPDFEYEKWSWEAKDCDVPMFNGTDMLERLRGKRVIIVGDSLNRNQWESLACLLYSAIPSSQAHVDVRSGFYKVFKAKDYNCSVEFYWSPFLVQLEQDNGSRILSLDKLSPSARQVARS
;
A
#
# COMPACT_ATOMS: atom_id res chain seq x y z
N MET A 1 44.69 -56.11 -16.11
CA MET A 1 43.72 -55.50 -17.04
C MET A 1 43.84 -54.00 -16.89
N GLU A 2 44.10 -53.34 -18.01
CA GLU A 2 44.57 -51.97 -18.14
C GLU A 2 43.56 -50.92 -17.66
N ALA A 3 44.07 -49.86 -17.05
CA ALA A 3 43.31 -48.65 -16.77
C ALA A 3 43.08 -47.88 -18.09
N GLY A 4 41.82 -47.85 -18.55
CA GLY A 4 41.38 -47.06 -19.69
C GLY A 4 41.41 -45.57 -19.39
N SER A 5 42.27 -44.85 -20.10
CA SER A 5 42.46 -43.40 -20.03
C SER A 5 41.32 -42.62 -20.72
N SER A 6 40.67 -41.76 -19.92
CA SER A 6 40.19 -40.39 -20.21
C SER A 6 39.55 -40.05 -21.58
N THR A 7 38.22 -40.13 -21.65
CA THR A 7 37.39 -39.31 -22.57
C THR A 7 36.59 -38.22 -21.84
N ILE A 8 36.41 -38.37 -20.52
CA ILE A 8 35.59 -37.48 -19.67
C ILE A 8 36.26 -36.12 -19.39
N GLY A 9 37.60 -36.07 -19.36
CA GLY A 9 38.33 -34.84 -19.04
C GLY A 9 38.35 -33.78 -20.15
N LYS A 10 38.17 -34.18 -21.43
CA LYS A 10 38.20 -33.24 -22.57
C LYS A 10 36.87 -32.50 -22.71
N ASN A 11 35.74 -33.20 -22.53
CA ASN A 11 34.41 -32.61 -22.65
C ASN A 11 34.12 -31.61 -21.52
N TRP A 12 34.56 -31.91 -20.30
CA TRP A 12 34.43 -30.99 -19.15
C TRP A 12 35.25 -29.70 -19.34
N LYS A 13 36.47 -29.82 -19.90
CA LYS A 13 37.29 -28.65 -20.24
C LYS A 13 36.62 -27.79 -21.29
N LEU A 14 36.04 -28.39 -22.35
CA LEU A 14 35.27 -27.64 -23.36
C LEU A 14 34.09 -26.86 -22.74
N CYS A 15 33.34 -27.46 -21.81
CA CYS A 15 32.23 -26.77 -21.16
C CYS A 15 32.68 -25.58 -20.29
N ILE A 16 33.79 -25.72 -19.55
CA ILE A 16 34.35 -24.60 -18.76
C ILE A 16 34.81 -23.47 -19.68
N PHE A 17 35.52 -23.80 -20.77
CA PHE A 17 35.98 -22.80 -21.72
C PHE A 17 34.81 -22.10 -22.43
N ALA A 18 33.76 -22.83 -22.82
CA ALA A 18 32.58 -22.25 -23.44
C ALA A 18 31.82 -21.31 -22.48
N SER A 19 31.67 -21.71 -21.22
CA SER A 19 31.05 -20.88 -20.17
C SER A 19 31.86 -19.61 -19.90
N PHE A 20 33.19 -19.74 -19.78
CA PHE A 20 34.07 -18.60 -19.58
C PHE A 20 34.03 -17.62 -20.77
N MET A 21 34.11 -18.12 -22.01
CA MET A 21 34.03 -17.27 -23.20
C MET A 21 32.65 -16.61 -23.35
N SER A 22 31.57 -17.30 -22.97
CA SER A 22 30.23 -16.71 -22.92
C SER A 22 30.13 -15.57 -21.90
N CYS A 23 30.69 -15.74 -20.70
CA CYS A 23 30.78 -14.68 -19.70
C CYS A 23 31.63 -13.50 -20.16
N VAL A 24 32.77 -13.74 -20.82
CA VAL A 24 33.63 -12.67 -21.35
C VAL A 24 32.90 -11.89 -22.45
N VAL A 25 32.21 -12.57 -23.36
CA VAL A 25 31.39 -11.91 -24.40
C VAL A 25 30.25 -11.11 -23.77
N LEU A 26 29.57 -11.64 -22.75
CA LEU A 26 28.52 -10.91 -22.02
C LEU A 26 29.06 -9.66 -21.34
N MET A 27 30.22 -9.76 -20.66
CA MET A 27 30.88 -8.61 -20.04
C MET A 27 31.32 -7.58 -21.08
N PHE A 28 31.83 -8.00 -22.25
CA PHE A 28 32.15 -7.08 -23.34
C PHE A 28 30.90 -6.40 -23.93
N LEU A 29 29.79 -7.11 -24.07
CA LEU A 29 28.52 -6.53 -24.52
C LEU A 29 27.96 -5.53 -23.50
N LEU A 30 28.11 -5.81 -22.21
CA LEU A 30 27.76 -4.89 -21.12
C LEU A 30 28.68 -3.65 -21.11
N GLN A 31 29.99 -3.84 -21.37
CA GLN A 31 30.96 -2.75 -21.50
C GLN A 31 30.67 -1.85 -22.71
N GLN A 32 30.22 -2.41 -23.84
CA GLN A 32 29.79 -1.66 -25.02
C GLN A 32 28.49 -0.88 -24.79
N CYS A 33 27.62 -1.38 -23.89
CA CYS A 33 26.41 -0.67 -23.48
C CYS A 33 26.73 0.59 -22.63
N GLN A 34 27.74 0.49 -21.76
CA GLN A 34 28.21 1.63 -20.95
C GLN A 34 28.98 2.68 -21.76
N ASN A 35 29.64 2.31 -22.86
CA ASN A 35 30.41 3.24 -23.70
C ASN A 35 29.59 3.92 -24.81
N SER A 36 28.26 3.79 -24.80
CA SER A 36 27.40 4.58 -25.69
C SER A 36 27.23 6.01 -25.13
N PRO A 37 27.47 7.08 -25.90
CA PRO A 37 27.47 8.46 -25.40
C PRO A 37 26.08 9.02 -25.07
N LYS A 38 25.07 8.18 -24.87
CA LYS A 38 23.67 8.58 -24.61
C LYS A 38 23.20 8.39 -23.17
N PHE A 39 24.08 8.06 -22.23
CA PHE A 39 23.68 7.80 -20.83
C PHE A 39 24.30 8.73 -19.77
N SER A 40 25.08 9.73 -20.16
CA SER A 40 25.63 10.73 -19.21
C SER A 40 24.70 11.91 -18.91
N SER A 41 23.51 11.98 -19.51
CA SER A 41 22.57 13.11 -19.35
C SER A 41 21.42 12.88 -18.36
N LEU A 42 21.36 11.74 -17.63
CA LEU A 42 20.24 11.43 -16.73
C LEU A 42 20.58 11.38 -15.23
N LEU A 43 21.76 11.84 -14.80
CA LEU A 43 22.12 11.90 -13.37
C LEU A 43 22.35 13.31 -12.82
N ASN A 44 21.89 14.37 -13.50
CA ASN A 44 21.97 15.75 -12.98
C ASN A 44 20.69 16.56 -13.25
N VAL A 45 19.54 16.06 -12.81
CA VAL A 45 18.43 16.96 -12.44
C VAL A 45 18.35 16.95 -10.93
N GLY A 46 19.14 17.84 -10.31
CA GLY A 46 18.94 18.21 -8.92
C GLY A 46 17.60 18.94 -8.82
N VAL A 47 16.60 18.27 -8.25
CA VAL A 47 15.32 18.91 -7.92
C VAL A 47 15.56 19.78 -6.69
N SER A 48 15.79 21.08 -6.92
CA SER A 48 15.68 22.11 -5.88
C SER A 48 14.19 22.43 -5.70
N MET A 49 13.57 21.92 -4.63
CA MET A 49 12.21 22.33 -4.24
C MET A 49 12.32 23.59 -3.38
N SER A 50 12.12 24.74 -4.01
CA SER A 50 11.75 25.98 -3.33
C SER A 50 10.25 25.95 -3.05
N MET A 51 9.87 25.94 -1.77
CA MET A 51 8.47 26.04 -1.35
C MET A 51 7.97 27.46 -1.55
N SER A 52 7.09 27.66 -2.52
CA SER A 52 6.25 28.85 -2.62
C SER A 52 4.91 28.53 -1.95
N SER A 53 4.54 29.31 -0.93
CA SER A 53 3.25 29.21 -0.27
C SER A 53 2.13 29.68 -1.19
N LEU A 54 1.14 28.82 -1.44
CA LEU A 54 -0.16 29.24 -1.94
C LEU A 54 -1.24 28.68 -1.02
N THR A 55 -1.91 29.62 -0.37
CA THR A 55 -3.10 29.46 0.45
C THR A 55 -4.29 29.16 -0.46
N SER A 56 -5.00 28.06 -0.23
CA SER A 56 -6.36 27.89 -0.73
C SER A 56 -7.14 27.03 0.24
N SER A 57 -8.03 27.72 0.95
CA SER A 57 -9.11 27.22 1.80
C SER A 57 -10.21 26.55 0.94
N GLU A 58 -11.06 25.75 1.61
CA GLU A 58 -12.32 25.11 1.14
C GLU A 58 -12.15 23.76 0.39
N LEU A 59 -12.86 22.66 0.68
CA LEU A 59 -13.85 22.29 1.70
C LEU A 59 -14.05 20.77 1.54
N LEU A 60 -13.91 19.98 2.63
CA LEU A 60 -14.59 18.69 2.82
C LEU A 60 -14.53 18.37 4.32
N GLN A 61 -15.62 18.64 5.04
CA GLN A 61 -15.74 18.40 6.48
C GLN A 61 -16.18 16.95 6.74
N PRO A 62 -15.45 16.15 7.55
CA PRO A 62 -16.00 14.91 8.09
C PRO A 62 -16.90 15.15 9.31
N THR A 63 -17.87 14.26 9.47
CA THR A 63 -18.94 14.24 10.48
C THR A 63 -18.43 14.01 11.91
N ASN A 64 -19.03 14.73 12.87
CA ASN A 64 -18.70 14.70 14.31
C ASN A 64 -19.01 13.35 14.97
N LEU A 65 -18.05 12.81 15.73
CA LEU A 65 -18.27 11.81 16.77
C LEU A 65 -18.59 12.55 18.07
N VAL A 66 -19.86 12.57 18.45
CA VAL A 66 -20.33 13.22 19.69
C VAL A 66 -20.01 12.30 20.88
N LYS A 67 -19.24 12.81 21.85
CA LYS A 67 -19.08 12.22 23.19
C LYS A 67 -19.83 13.14 24.17
N ASN A 68 -20.92 12.66 24.74
CA ASN A 68 -21.70 13.41 25.73
C ASN A 68 -21.18 13.10 27.14
N GLU A 69 -20.65 14.10 27.83
CA GLU A 69 -20.56 14.11 29.30
C GLU A 69 -21.16 15.41 29.82
N SER A 70 -22.14 15.26 30.70
CA SER A 70 -22.94 16.33 31.28
C SER A 70 -22.39 16.74 32.63
N THR A 71 -22.04 18.03 32.79
CA THR A 71 -21.95 18.69 34.09
C THR A 71 -22.45 20.13 34.00
N ASN A 72 -23.36 20.49 34.91
CA ASN A 72 -23.83 21.85 35.14
C ASN A 72 -22.86 22.57 36.10
N LEU A 73 -22.58 23.87 35.89
CA LEU A 73 -22.95 24.98 36.79
C LEU A 73 -22.12 26.27 36.54
N VAL A 74 -22.85 27.39 36.64
CA VAL A 74 -22.48 28.80 36.90
C VAL A 74 -22.10 29.70 35.71
N GLU A 75 -23.06 30.55 35.36
CA GLU A 75 -22.90 31.79 34.60
C GLU A 75 -21.92 32.75 35.29
N ASN A 76 -20.87 33.14 34.58
CA ASN A 76 -20.25 34.45 34.73
C ASN A 76 -19.74 34.91 33.37
N GLY A 77 -20.16 36.12 32.97
CA GLY A 77 -19.92 36.70 31.65
C GLY A 77 -18.44 36.82 31.30
N VAL A 78 -17.98 35.90 30.47
CA VAL A 78 -16.75 36.02 29.68
C VAL A 78 -17.21 36.10 28.24
N ASN A 79 -16.77 37.14 27.52
CA ASN A 79 -16.96 37.23 26.07
C ASN A 79 -16.60 35.88 25.45
N PRO A 80 -17.41 35.27 24.56
CA PRO A 80 -17.02 34.05 23.91
C PRO A 80 -15.87 34.42 22.96
N VAL A 81 -14.64 34.28 23.45
CA VAL A 81 -13.53 33.92 22.58
C VAL A 81 -14.02 32.62 21.97
N LYS A 82 -14.44 32.69 20.71
CA LYS A 82 -14.63 31.50 19.89
C LYS A 82 -13.24 30.89 19.79
N GLU A 83 -12.86 30.10 20.78
CA GLU A 83 -11.94 29.00 20.53
C GLU A 83 -12.66 28.16 19.48
N GLU A 84 -12.33 28.41 18.21
CA GLU A 84 -12.39 27.34 17.23
C GLU A 84 -11.62 26.21 17.89
N GLU A 85 -12.32 25.21 18.41
CA GLU A 85 -11.70 23.95 18.81
C GLU A 85 -10.81 23.56 17.64
N ALA A 86 -9.49 23.67 17.84
CA ALA A 86 -8.52 23.46 16.80
C ALA A 86 -8.72 22.02 16.32
N ARG A 87 -9.40 21.87 15.18
CA ARG A 87 -9.79 20.58 14.65
C ARG A 87 -8.51 19.80 14.42
N CYS A 88 -8.32 18.69 15.13
CA CYS A 88 -7.08 17.94 15.02
C CYS A 88 -6.84 17.52 13.57
N ASN A 89 -5.72 17.96 13.02
CA ASN A 89 -5.24 17.52 11.72
C ASN A 89 -4.42 16.25 11.90
N ILE A 90 -5.04 15.08 11.72
CA ILE A 90 -4.36 13.78 11.85
C ILE A 90 -3.23 13.56 10.82
N PHE A 91 -3.15 14.41 9.79
CA PHE A 91 -2.13 14.34 8.75
C PHE A 91 -0.92 15.24 9.02
N ASP A 92 -0.96 16.09 10.05
CA ASP A 92 0.19 16.86 10.52
C ASP A 92 0.77 16.22 11.78
N GLY A 93 2.06 15.86 11.72
CA GLY A 93 2.66 14.98 12.71
C GLY A 93 4.05 14.50 12.30
N LYS A 94 4.50 13.43 12.96
CA LYS A 94 5.83 12.85 12.73
C LYS A 94 5.81 11.33 12.89
N TRP A 95 6.75 10.69 12.21
CA TRP A 95 7.07 9.29 12.44
C TRP A 95 7.89 9.15 13.73
N VAL A 96 7.44 8.27 14.62
CA VAL A 96 8.10 7.93 15.89
C VAL A 96 8.45 6.45 15.89
N TYR A 97 9.71 6.15 16.17
CA TYR A 97 10.19 4.79 16.30
C TYR A 97 9.82 4.22 17.67
N LYS A 98 9.13 3.08 17.68
CA LYS A 98 8.61 2.39 18.87
C LYS A 98 9.13 0.94 18.86
N PRO A 99 10.26 0.64 19.51
CA PRO A 99 10.89 -0.68 19.42
C PRO A 99 10.04 -1.81 20.01
N GLU A 100 9.22 -1.49 21.02
CA GLU A 100 8.26 -2.41 21.65
C GLU A 100 6.89 -2.40 20.96
N GLY A 101 6.62 -1.38 20.14
CA GLY A 101 5.39 -1.23 19.35
C GLY A 101 5.53 -1.93 18.01
N GLY A 102 5.42 -3.26 18.02
CA GLY A 102 5.34 -4.04 16.78
C GLY A 102 4.03 -3.80 16.02
N PRO A 103 3.94 -4.27 14.76
CA PRO A 103 2.69 -4.19 14.01
C PRO A 103 1.61 -5.00 14.74
N GLN A 104 0.38 -4.49 14.74
CA GLN A 104 -0.75 -5.13 15.44
C GLN A 104 -1.14 -6.50 14.89
N HIS A 105 -0.58 -6.88 13.75
CA HIS A 105 -0.70 -8.19 13.14
C HIS A 105 0.63 -8.56 12.52
N THR A 106 0.93 -9.86 12.47
CA THR A 106 2.12 -10.32 11.75
C THR A 106 1.72 -10.60 10.30
N PRO A 107 2.41 -10.09 9.28
CA PRO A 107 2.08 -10.39 7.88
C PRO A 107 2.00 -11.89 7.56
N ALA A 108 2.71 -12.72 8.31
CA ALA A 108 2.67 -14.19 8.22
C ALA A 108 1.28 -14.79 8.52
N GLU A 109 0.44 -14.10 9.30
CA GLU A 109 -0.89 -14.57 9.71
C GLU A 109 -1.92 -14.44 8.58
N CYS A 110 -1.64 -13.64 7.55
CA CYS A 110 -2.57 -13.34 6.48
C CYS A 110 -2.23 -14.14 5.21
N PRO A 111 -2.95 -15.24 4.90
CA PRO A 111 -2.60 -16.15 3.81
C PRO A 111 -2.86 -15.59 2.42
N PHE A 112 -3.50 -14.42 2.31
CA PHE A 112 -3.91 -13.80 1.06
C PHE A 112 -3.07 -12.58 0.65
N LEU A 113 -2.06 -12.20 1.45
CA LEU A 113 -1.13 -11.14 1.06
C LEU A 113 -0.40 -11.55 -0.21
N SER A 114 -0.38 -10.65 -1.20
CA SER A 114 0.30 -10.91 -2.46
C SER A 114 1.81 -11.02 -2.28
N GLU A 115 2.48 -11.70 -3.20
CA GLU A 115 3.95 -11.79 -3.20
C GLU A 115 4.57 -10.39 -3.25
N GLN A 116 3.94 -9.44 -3.95
CA GLN A 116 4.42 -8.06 -4.13
C GLN A 116 4.61 -7.30 -2.81
N VAL A 117 3.84 -7.64 -1.77
CA VAL A 117 3.89 -6.97 -0.46
C VAL A 117 4.44 -7.86 0.67
N SER A 118 4.81 -9.11 0.35
CA SER A 118 5.28 -10.09 1.33
C SER A 118 6.79 -10.00 1.56
N CYS A 119 7.29 -8.83 2.01
CA CYS A 119 8.72 -8.53 2.12
C CYS A 119 9.54 -9.62 2.85
N GLN A 120 9.07 -10.08 4.01
CA GLN A 120 9.75 -11.12 4.80
C GLN A 120 9.83 -12.46 4.04
N ARG A 121 8.72 -12.88 3.43
CA ARG A 121 8.67 -14.09 2.59
C ARG A 121 9.58 -13.98 1.37
N ASN A 122 9.81 -12.75 0.89
CA ASN A 122 10.70 -12.44 -0.21
C ASN A 122 12.17 -12.28 0.22
N GLY A 123 12.52 -12.57 1.48
CA GLY A 123 13.89 -12.63 1.96
C GLY A 123 14.44 -11.34 2.56
N ARG A 124 13.58 -10.35 2.87
CA ARG A 124 14.02 -9.18 3.65
C ARG A 124 14.42 -9.62 5.07
N PRO A 125 15.64 -9.33 5.56
CA PRO A 125 16.13 -9.87 6.84
C PRO A 125 15.82 -8.99 8.05
N ASP A 126 15.55 -7.69 7.86
CA ASP A 126 15.31 -6.72 8.92
C ASP A 126 13.81 -6.53 9.21
N PHE A 127 13.48 -6.14 10.45
CA PHE A 127 12.10 -5.88 10.92
C PHE A 127 11.90 -4.41 11.39
N GLU A 128 12.94 -3.59 11.33
CA GLU A 128 12.93 -2.24 11.91
C GLU A 128 11.93 -1.29 11.25
N TYR A 129 11.56 -1.56 10.00
CA TYR A 129 10.56 -0.77 9.28
C TYR A 129 9.14 -0.94 9.84
N GLU A 130 8.84 -2.04 10.54
CA GLU A 130 7.53 -2.32 11.12
C GLU A 130 7.32 -1.65 12.48
N LYS A 131 8.38 -1.05 13.05
CA LYS A 131 8.41 -0.44 14.38
C LYS A 131 8.17 1.07 14.36
N TRP A 132 7.67 1.62 13.25
CA TRP A 132 7.37 3.04 13.11
C TRP A 132 5.88 3.31 13.26
N SER A 133 5.54 4.34 14.03
CA SER A 133 4.17 4.77 14.28
C SER A 133 4.03 6.26 13.95
N TRP A 134 2.92 6.63 13.31
CA TRP A 134 2.59 8.03 13.05
C TRP A 134 1.95 8.66 14.29
N GLU A 135 2.48 9.78 14.75
CA GLU A 135 1.90 10.58 15.84
C GLU A 135 1.49 11.95 15.32
N ALA A 136 0.19 12.25 15.41
CA ALA A 136 -0.33 13.55 15.06
C ALA A 136 0.10 14.60 16.09
N LYS A 137 0.27 15.84 15.65
CA LYS A 137 0.86 16.91 16.46
C LYS A 137 -0.06 17.39 17.58
N ASP A 138 -1.34 17.57 17.26
CA ASP A 138 -2.31 18.27 18.13
C ASP A 138 -3.36 17.32 18.74
N CYS A 139 -3.25 16.01 18.49
CA CYS A 139 -4.09 15.01 19.16
C CYS A 139 -3.51 13.60 19.11
N ASP A 140 -4.07 12.73 19.96
CA ASP A 140 -3.79 11.31 19.94
C ASP A 140 -4.67 10.58 18.94
N VAL A 141 -4.03 9.88 17.98
CA VAL A 141 -4.72 8.93 17.11
C VAL A 141 -4.89 7.61 17.88
N PRO A 142 -6.12 7.12 18.09
CA PRO A 142 -6.34 5.90 18.87
C PRO A 142 -5.65 4.71 18.20
N MET A 143 -5.09 3.82 19.02
CA MET A 143 -4.58 2.55 18.52
C MET A 143 -5.71 1.78 17.84
N PHE A 144 -5.39 1.14 16.72
CA PHE A 144 -6.38 0.34 16.00
C PHE A 144 -6.84 -0.85 16.85
N ASN A 145 -8.14 -1.11 16.80
CA ASN A 145 -8.79 -2.26 17.40
C ASN A 145 -9.72 -2.88 16.36
N GLY A 146 -9.36 -4.06 15.87
CA GLY A 146 -10.09 -4.70 14.77
C GLY A 146 -11.53 -5.06 15.13
N THR A 147 -11.79 -5.44 16.38
CA THR A 147 -13.14 -5.73 16.86
C THR A 147 -14.01 -4.48 16.88
N ASP A 148 -13.50 -3.37 17.44
CA ASP A 148 -14.22 -2.09 17.43
C ASP A 148 -14.50 -1.61 16.00
N MET A 149 -13.52 -1.74 15.09
CA MET A 149 -13.71 -1.39 13.69
C MET A 149 -14.78 -2.27 13.02
N LEU A 150 -14.74 -3.59 13.24
CA LEU A 150 -15.73 -4.50 12.67
C LEU A 150 -17.15 -4.25 13.22
N GLU A 151 -17.29 -3.88 14.49
CA GLU A 151 -18.58 -3.46 15.06
C GLU A 151 -19.11 -2.19 14.40
N ARG A 152 -18.25 -1.18 14.20
CA ARG A 152 -18.63 0.06 13.48
C ARG A 152 -19.02 -0.19 12.03
N LEU A 153 -18.43 -1.21 11.41
CA LEU A 153 -18.69 -1.62 10.04
C LEU A 153 -19.73 -2.75 9.93
N ARG A 154 -20.40 -3.13 11.02
CA ARG A 154 -21.40 -4.20 11.01
C ARG A 154 -22.52 -3.90 10.01
N GLY A 155 -22.80 -4.86 9.14
CA GLY A 155 -23.79 -4.72 8.06
C GLY A 155 -23.41 -3.74 6.95
N LYS A 156 -22.15 -3.29 6.89
CA LYS A 156 -21.66 -2.33 5.89
C LYS A 156 -20.69 -2.97 4.91
N ARG A 157 -20.53 -2.30 3.77
CA ARG A 157 -19.55 -2.63 2.74
C ARG A 157 -18.58 -1.46 2.61
N VAL A 158 -17.30 -1.73 2.81
CA VAL A 158 -16.22 -0.77 2.54
C VAL A 158 -15.67 -1.10 1.17
N ILE A 159 -15.73 -0.14 0.24
CA ILE A 159 -15.28 -0.35 -1.14
C ILE A 159 -14.12 0.60 -1.42
N ILE A 160 -12.98 0.03 -1.81
CA ILE A 160 -11.77 0.73 -2.21
C ILE A 160 -11.65 0.62 -3.73
N VAL A 161 -11.64 1.75 -4.42
CA VAL A 161 -11.60 1.80 -5.90
C VAL A 161 -10.35 2.57 -6.31
N GLY A 162 -9.52 2.01 -7.18
CA GLY A 162 -8.36 2.72 -7.67
C GLY A 162 -7.26 1.85 -8.23
N ASP A 163 -6.03 2.25 -7.96
CA ASP A 163 -4.82 1.68 -8.55
C ASP A 163 -4.15 0.63 -7.64
N SER A 164 -2.85 0.40 -7.87
CA SER A 164 -2.05 -0.51 -7.06
C SER A 164 -1.84 -0.06 -5.63
N LEU A 165 -1.77 1.24 -5.35
CA LEU A 165 -1.63 1.75 -3.98
C LEU A 165 -2.93 1.50 -3.20
N ASN A 166 -4.07 1.71 -3.83
CA ASN A 166 -5.37 1.36 -3.24
C ASN A 166 -5.52 -0.15 -3.02
N ARG A 167 -4.99 -0.99 -3.92
CA ARG A 167 -4.91 -2.44 -3.69
C ARG A 167 -4.06 -2.77 -2.46
N ASN A 168 -2.92 -2.11 -2.28
CA ASN A 168 -2.07 -2.31 -1.11
C ASN A 168 -2.78 -1.90 0.19
N GLN A 169 -3.54 -0.79 0.16
CA GLN A 169 -4.38 -0.37 1.29
C GLN A 169 -5.46 -1.41 1.60
N TRP A 170 -6.09 -1.99 0.58
CA TRP A 170 -7.04 -3.09 0.76
C TRP A 170 -6.39 -4.32 1.39
N GLU A 171 -5.20 -4.75 0.93
CA GLU A 171 -4.48 -5.90 1.49
C GLU A 171 -4.14 -5.67 2.97
N SER A 172 -3.68 -4.46 3.31
CA SER A 172 -3.37 -4.06 4.69
C SER A 172 -4.62 -4.07 5.59
N LEU A 173 -5.70 -3.41 5.16
CA LEU A 173 -6.94 -3.34 5.94
C LEU A 173 -7.59 -4.72 6.11
N ALA A 174 -7.66 -5.51 5.04
CA ALA A 174 -8.20 -6.86 5.10
C ALA A 174 -7.39 -7.73 6.08
N CYS A 175 -6.06 -7.59 6.11
CA CYS A 175 -5.21 -8.33 7.04
C CYS A 175 -5.42 -7.93 8.50
N LEU A 176 -5.53 -6.62 8.78
CA LEU A 176 -5.87 -6.08 10.11
C LEU A 176 -7.21 -6.61 10.64
N LEU A 177 -8.22 -6.73 9.77
CA LEU A 177 -9.54 -7.22 10.17
C LEU A 177 -9.58 -8.75 10.24
N TYR A 178 -8.81 -9.43 9.39
CA TYR A 178 -8.67 -10.88 9.42
C TYR A 178 -8.02 -11.35 10.73
N SER A 179 -6.98 -10.67 11.22
CA SER A 179 -6.31 -11.03 12.49
C SER A 179 -7.21 -10.83 13.71
N ALA A 180 -8.27 -10.03 13.60
CA ALA A 180 -9.22 -9.77 14.68
C ALA A 180 -10.34 -10.83 14.80
N ILE A 181 -10.43 -11.80 13.89
CA ILE A 181 -11.48 -12.83 13.88
C ILE A 181 -10.91 -14.23 13.66
N PRO A 182 -11.62 -15.30 14.07
CA PRO A 182 -11.24 -16.66 13.71
C PRO A 182 -11.25 -16.83 12.18
N SER A 183 -10.27 -17.56 11.64
CA SER A 183 -10.14 -17.80 10.19
C SER A 183 -11.37 -18.46 9.57
N SER A 184 -12.11 -19.28 10.34
CA SER A 184 -13.39 -19.89 9.92
C SER A 184 -14.49 -18.85 9.63
N GLN A 185 -14.41 -17.69 10.27
CA GLN A 185 -15.34 -16.57 10.12
C GLN A 185 -14.91 -15.57 9.04
N ALA A 186 -13.72 -15.73 8.49
CA ALA A 186 -13.28 -14.99 7.33
C ALA A 186 -13.68 -15.71 6.03
N HIS A 187 -14.03 -14.93 5.02
CA HIS A 187 -14.03 -15.37 3.63
C HIS A 187 -13.20 -14.39 2.81
N VAL A 188 -12.25 -14.91 2.04
CA VAL A 188 -11.35 -14.08 1.23
C VAL A 188 -11.29 -14.64 -0.19
N ASP A 189 -11.51 -13.79 -1.17
CA ASP A 189 -11.30 -14.08 -2.59
C ASP A 189 -10.38 -13.03 -3.21
N VAL A 190 -9.24 -13.49 -3.70
CA VAL A 190 -8.18 -12.70 -4.33
C VAL A 190 -7.78 -13.26 -5.70
N ARG A 191 -8.59 -14.16 -6.28
CA ARG A 191 -8.27 -14.83 -7.55
C ARG A 191 -8.30 -13.87 -8.74
N SER A 192 -9.11 -12.81 -8.66
CA SER A 192 -9.21 -11.80 -9.70
C SER A 192 -8.21 -10.67 -9.47
N GLY A 193 -7.56 -10.22 -10.55
CA GLY A 193 -6.75 -9.01 -10.55
C GLY A 193 -7.58 -7.71 -10.52
N PHE A 194 -8.87 -7.80 -10.86
CA PHE A 194 -9.77 -6.65 -10.98
C PHE A 194 -10.70 -6.46 -9.78
N TYR A 195 -10.95 -7.52 -9.02
CA TYR A 195 -11.84 -7.51 -7.86
C TYR A 195 -11.25 -8.38 -6.75
N LYS A 196 -11.22 -7.85 -5.52
CA LYS A 196 -10.83 -8.62 -4.34
C LYS A 196 -11.82 -8.38 -3.21
N VAL A 197 -12.05 -9.37 -2.36
CA VAL A 197 -12.99 -9.23 -1.24
C VAL A 197 -12.54 -10.00 -0.01
N PHE A 198 -12.64 -9.33 1.14
CA PHE A 198 -12.63 -9.92 2.47
C PHE A 198 -14.03 -9.76 3.07
N LYS A 199 -14.56 -10.80 3.70
CA LYS A 199 -15.83 -10.77 4.44
C LYS A 199 -15.65 -11.35 5.83
N ALA A 200 -16.07 -10.58 6.84
CA ALA A 200 -16.22 -11.02 8.21
C ALA A 200 -17.68 -11.49 8.41
N LYS A 201 -17.91 -12.80 8.46
CA LYS A 201 -19.25 -13.40 8.40
C LYS A 201 -20.13 -12.98 9.58
N ASP A 202 -19.62 -13.09 10.80
CA ASP A 202 -20.35 -12.75 12.03
C ASP A 202 -20.73 -11.26 12.13
N TYR A 203 -20.01 -10.39 11.41
CA TYR A 203 -20.25 -8.95 11.36
C TYR A 203 -21.10 -8.54 10.16
N ASN A 204 -21.34 -9.45 9.20
CA ASN A 204 -21.91 -9.12 7.90
C ASN A 204 -21.21 -7.88 7.27
N CYS A 205 -19.88 -7.84 7.37
CA CYS A 205 -19.05 -6.74 6.89
C CYS A 205 -18.18 -7.22 5.73
N SER A 206 -18.10 -6.45 4.64
CA SER A 206 -17.14 -6.70 3.56
C SER A 206 -16.18 -5.53 3.36
N VAL A 207 -14.96 -5.86 2.98
CA VAL A 207 -13.96 -4.91 2.46
C VAL A 207 -13.61 -5.37 1.05
N GLU A 208 -13.91 -4.54 0.06
CA GLU A 208 -13.87 -4.87 -1.37
C GLU A 208 -12.89 -3.94 -2.08
N PHE A 209 -12.18 -4.46 -3.08
CA PHE A 209 -11.31 -3.70 -3.95
C PHE A 209 -11.78 -3.84 -5.40
N TYR A 210 -11.83 -2.71 -6.13
CA TYR A 210 -12.10 -2.65 -7.55
C TYR A 210 -10.98 -1.94 -8.31
N TRP A 211 -10.39 -2.63 -9.28
CA TRP A 211 -9.35 -2.06 -10.13
C TRP A 211 -9.94 -1.01 -11.07
N SER A 212 -9.50 0.22 -10.89
CA SER A 212 -9.86 1.37 -11.71
C SER A 212 -8.78 2.45 -11.56
N PRO A 213 -7.58 2.24 -12.12
CA PRO A 213 -6.40 3.04 -11.81
C PRO A 213 -6.54 4.53 -12.14
N PHE A 214 -7.45 4.88 -13.06
CA PHE A 214 -7.74 6.26 -13.43
C PHE A 214 -9.12 6.75 -12.98
N LEU A 215 -9.92 5.88 -12.34
CA LEU A 215 -11.35 6.10 -11.98
C LEU A 215 -12.30 6.32 -13.17
N VAL A 216 -11.85 7.07 -14.18
CA VAL A 216 -12.53 7.34 -15.43
C VAL A 216 -12.16 6.31 -16.51
N GLN A 217 -12.88 6.34 -17.61
CA GLN A 217 -12.69 5.42 -18.72
C GLN A 217 -11.39 5.73 -19.46
N LEU A 218 -10.54 4.71 -19.57
CA LEU A 218 -9.37 4.72 -20.44
C LEU A 218 -9.74 4.04 -21.75
N GLU A 219 -9.72 4.79 -22.84
CA GLU A 219 -9.95 4.31 -24.21
C GLU A 219 -8.59 4.11 -24.91
N GLN A 220 -8.49 3.08 -25.75
CA GLN A 220 -7.36 2.91 -26.66
C GLN A 220 -7.82 3.26 -28.07
N ASP A 221 -7.17 4.24 -28.69
CA ASP A 221 -7.42 4.65 -30.06
C ASP A 221 -6.10 4.67 -30.83
N ASN A 222 -5.98 3.82 -31.86
CA ASN A 222 -4.80 3.71 -32.73
C ASN A 222 -3.45 3.69 -31.99
N GLY A 223 -3.37 2.96 -30.87
CA GLY A 223 -2.16 2.84 -30.04
C GLY A 223 -1.95 3.99 -29.03
N SER A 224 -2.77 5.04 -29.10
CA SER A 224 -2.83 6.10 -28.09
C SER A 224 -3.78 5.74 -26.96
N ARG A 225 -3.47 6.22 -25.75
CA ARG A 225 -4.31 6.06 -24.56
C ARG A 225 -5.01 7.37 -24.27
N ILE A 226 -6.34 7.36 -24.31
CA ILE A 226 -7.17 8.55 -24.11
C ILE A 226 -7.96 8.38 -22.82
N LEU A 227 -7.87 9.36 -21.92
CA LEU A 227 -8.66 9.41 -20.69
C LEU A 227 -9.93 10.23 -20.94
N SER A 228 -11.09 9.59 -20.87
CA SER A 228 -12.40 10.24 -21.01
C SER A 228 -12.89 10.73 -19.64
N LEU A 229 -12.62 12.00 -19.31
CA LEU A 229 -12.92 12.57 -17.99
C LEU A 229 -14.41 12.62 -17.65
N ASP A 230 -15.27 12.59 -18.66
CA ASP A 230 -16.73 12.62 -18.58
C ASP A 230 -17.35 11.23 -18.36
N LYS A 231 -16.57 10.15 -18.45
CA LYS A 231 -17.05 8.77 -18.35
C LYS A 231 -16.37 8.02 -17.22
N LEU A 232 -17.16 7.43 -16.32
CA LEU A 232 -16.64 6.52 -15.31
C LEU A 232 -16.18 5.18 -15.94
N SER A 233 -15.12 4.60 -15.37
CA SER A 233 -14.68 3.26 -15.76
C SER A 233 -15.76 2.20 -15.50
N PRO A 234 -15.71 1.02 -16.14
CA PRO A 234 -16.65 -0.07 -15.85
C PRO A 234 -16.72 -0.43 -14.36
N SER A 235 -15.57 -0.55 -13.70
CA SER A 235 -15.47 -0.87 -12.27
C SER A 235 -16.05 0.24 -11.39
N ALA A 236 -15.71 1.51 -11.66
CA ALA A 236 -16.25 2.65 -10.90
C ALA A 236 -17.77 2.78 -11.07
N ARG A 237 -18.31 2.51 -12.26
CA ARG A 237 -19.76 2.47 -12.51
C ARG A 237 -20.46 1.36 -11.74
N GLN A 238 -19.83 0.19 -11.60
CA GLN A 238 -20.40 -0.90 -10.82
C GLN A 238 -20.56 -0.49 -9.35
N VAL A 239 -19.56 0.19 -8.79
CA VAL A 239 -19.60 0.68 -7.40
C VAL A 239 -20.62 1.80 -7.23
N ALA A 240 -20.72 2.74 -8.17
CA ALA A 240 -21.67 3.84 -8.10
C ALA A 240 -23.15 3.40 -8.11
N ARG A 241 -23.43 2.16 -8.51
CA ARG A 241 -24.80 1.59 -8.57
C ARG A 241 -25.15 0.68 -7.40
N SER A 242 -24.20 0.42 -6.49
CA SER A 242 -24.33 -0.57 -5.40
C SER A 242 -24.60 0.07 -4.06
#